data_AF-A0A0D6PY22-F1
#
_entry.id   AF-A0A0D6PY22-F1
#
_cell.length_a   1.000
_cell.length_b   1.000
_cell.length_c   1.000
_cell.angle_alpha   90.00
_cell.angle_beta   90.00
_cell.angle_gamma   90.00
#
_symmetry.space_group_name_H-M   'P 1'
#
loop_
_entity.id
_entity.type
_entity.pdbx_description
1 polymer ?
#
loop_
_entity_poly.entity_id
_entity_poly.type
_entity_poly.pdbx_seq_one_letter_code
_entity_poly.pdbx_strand_id
1 'polypeptide(L)'
;MQLADKANRRTAWEFLEHLLRVVPYRIHTILTDNGIQFAEQPRNRGMAWSRSMRFDMICEANGIEHRLTKPNHPWTNGQVERMNRTIKEATVKRFHYDSHEQLRSHLNDFIAAYNFGRRLKALKGLTPYEYICRIWTSDPERFIINPTHQTLGLNTQKDSESGVVAKKTGRIKLLLFF
;
A
#
# COMPACT_ATOMS: atom_id res chain seq x y z
N MET A 1 7.59 -1.65 8.61
CA MET A 1 6.17 -1.25 8.72
C MET A 1 6.06 0.07 9.48
N GLN A 2 5.13 0.96 9.10
CA GLN A 2 4.83 2.19 9.83
C GLN A 2 3.54 1.96 10.64
N LEU A 3 3.63 2.06 11.96
CA LEU A 3 2.46 2.17 12.85
C LEU A 3 2.19 3.64 13.08
N ALA A 4 0.93 4.03 13.02
CA ALA A 4 0.50 5.39 13.29
C ALA A 4 -0.50 5.40 14.44
N ASP A 5 -0.33 6.36 15.34
CA ASP A 5 -1.16 6.47 16.55
C ASP A 5 -2.60 6.83 16.23
N LYS A 6 -2.83 7.51 15.09
CA LYS A 6 -4.17 7.96 14.65
C LYS A 6 -4.36 7.82 13.14
N ALA A 7 -5.54 7.35 12.77
CA ALA A 7 -6.01 7.31 11.38
C ALA A 7 -6.57 8.69 10.97
N ASN A 8 -5.68 9.61 10.58
CA ASN A 8 -6.04 10.96 10.15
C ASN A 8 -5.55 11.22 8.71
N ARG A 9 -5.97 12.36 8.13
CA ARG A 9 -5.61 12.76 6.75
C ARG A 9 -4.09 12.84 6.53
N ARG A 10 -3.35 13.32 7.54
CA ARG A 10 -1.89 13.47 7.47
C ARG A 10 -1.19 12.13 7.37
N THR A 11 -1.54 11.22 8.27
CA THR A 11 -1.05 9.84 8.26
C THR A 11 -1.30 9.18 6.90
N ALA A 12 -2.48 9.38 6.30
CA ALA A 12 -2.82 8.76 5.02
C ALA A 12 -1.93 9.23 3.85
N TRP A 13 -1.68 10.54 3.74
CA TRP A 13 -0.82 11.04 2.66
C TRP A 13 0.67 10.80 2.92
N GLU A 14 1.13 10.84 4.17
CA GLU A 14 2.52 10.48 4.53
C GLU A 14 2.80 9.01 4.19
N PHE A 15 1.83 8.14 4.46
CA PHE A 15 1.89 6.74 4.06
C PHE A 15 1.95 6.58 2.54
N LEU A 16 1.14 7.32 1.78
CA LEU A 16 1.18 7.29 0.32
C LEU A 16 2.55 7.73 -0.23
N GLU A 17 3.11 8.83 0.27
CA GLU A 17 4.45 9.28 -0.13
C GLU A 17 5.51 8.23 0.18
N HIS A 18 5.47 7.63 1.38
CA HIS A 18 6.39 6.55 1.73
C HIS A 18 6.21 5.34 0.83
N LEU A 19 4.95 4.96 0.55
CA LEU A 19 4.61 3.84 -0.31
C LEU A 19 5.22 4.00 -1.71
N LEU A 20 5.06 5.17 -2.32
CA LEU A 20 5.59 5.47 -3.65
C LEU A 20 7.12 5.40 -3.73
N ARG A 21 7.82 5.67 -2.62
CA ARG A 21 9.29 5.55 -2.56
C ARG A 21 9.77 4.11 -2.45
N VAL A 22 9.01 3.23 -1.79
CA VAL A 22 9.49 1.87 -1.45
C VAL A 22 9.06 0.79 -2.44
N VAL A 23 7.96 0.99 -3.18
CA VAL A 23 7.51 -0.02 -4.14
C VAL A 23 8.39 -0.03 -5.38
N PRO A 24 8.75 -1.22 -5.91
CA PRO A 24 9.64 -1.30 -7.05
C PRO A 24 8.95 -1.06 -8.41
N TYR A 25 7.65 -0.74 -8.42
CA TYR A 25 6.83 -0.60 -9.63
C TYR A 25 5.93 0.63 -9.60
N ARG A 26 5.49 1.05 -10.79
CA ARG A 26 4.58 2.19 -10.94
C ARG A 26 3.16 1.80 -10.51
N ILE A 27 2.59 2.58 -9.60
CA ILE A 27 1.18 2.44 -9.21
C ILE A 27 0.33 3.19 -10.23
N HIS A 28 -0.61 2.51 -10.89
CA HIS A 28 -1.52 3.16 -11.84
C HIS A 28 -2.83 3.62 -11.20
N THR A 29 -3.37 2.81 -10.28
CA THR A 29 -4.67 3.09 -9.65
C THR A 29 -4.60 2.75 -8.17
N ILE A 30 -5.13 3.64 -7.34
CA ILE A 30 -5.38 3.41 -5.92
C ILE A 30 -6.88 3.38 -5.69
N LEU A 31 -7.34 2.42 -4.89
CA LEU A 31 -8.74 2.25 -4.53
C LEU A 31 -8.88 2.38 -3.02
N THR A 32 -9.62 3.38 -2.55
CA THR A 32 -9.89 3.62 -1.12
C THR A 32 -11.39 3.63 -0.84
N ASP A 33 -11.76 3.55 0.43
CA ASP A 33 -13.14 3.81 0.85
C ASP A 33 -13.44 5.32 0.86
N ASN A 34 -14.68 5.69 1.21
CA ASN A 34 -15.05 7.10 1.35
C ASN A 34 -14.68 7.67 2.73
N GLY A 35 -13.67 7.08 3.39
CA GLY A 35 -13.17 7.52 4.68
C GLY A 35 -12.69 8.97 4.64
N ILE A 36 -12.85 9.69 5.75
CA ILE A 36 -12.51 11.12 5.87
C ILE A 36 -11.02 11.41 5.64
N GLN A 37 -10.18 10.37 5.72
CA GLN A 37 -8.74 10.42 5.46
C GLN A 37 -8.42 10.50 3.96
N PHE A 38 -9.25 9.87 3.12
CA PHE A 38 -9.00 9.68 1.69
C PHE A 38 -9.90 10.55 0.81
N ALA A 39 -11.11 10.88 1.29
CA ALA A 39 -12.09 11.61 0.51
C ALA A 39 -12.79 12.71 1.31
N GLU A 40 -13.17 13.77 0.60
CA GLU A 40 -14.02 14.80 1.16
C GLU A 40 -15.41 14.22 1.41
N GLN A 41 -16.01 14.56 2.55
CA GLN A 41 -17.33 14.07 2.90
C GLN A 41 -18.34 14.53 1.85
N PRO A 42 -19.28 13.68 1.41
CA PRO A 42 -20.24 14.04 0.36
C PRO A 42 -20.96 15.36 0.59
N ARG A 43 -21.28 15.69 1.85
CA ARG A 43 -21.94 16.95 2.25
C ARG A 43 -21.14 18.23 1.96
N ASN A 44 -19.83 18.14 1.76
CA ASN A 44 -18.93 19.28 1.55
C ASN A 44 -18.53 19.43 0.07
N ARG A 45 -18.73 18.39 -0.74
CA ARG A 45 -18.27 18.36 -2.13
C ARG A 45 -19.01 19.40 -2.97
N GLY A 46 -18.27 20.17 -3.76
CA GLY A 46 -18.84 21.19 -4.67
C GLY A 46 -19.28 22.49 -3.97
N MET A 47 -19.03 22.62 -2.67
CA MET A 47 -19.19 23.90 -1.97
C MET A 47 -18.04 24.86 -2.32
N ALA A 48 -18.25 26.16 -2.13
CA ALA A 48 -17.25 27.21 -2.42
C ALA A 48 -15.92 27.02 -1.67
N TRP A 49 -15.93 26.28 -0.57
CA TRP A 49 -14.76 25.96 0.26
C TRP A 49 -14.28 24.52 0.08
N SER A 50 -14.84 23.76 -0.87
CA SER A 50 -14.32 22.45 -1.27
C SER A 50 -12.88 22.64 -1.76
N ARG A 51 -11.98 21.81 -1.21
CA ARG A 51 -10.54 21.89 -1.51
C ARG A 51 -10.03 20.51 -1.91
N SER A 52 -9.16 20.49 -2.91
CA SER A 52 -8.45 19.27 -3.30
C SER A 52 -7.71 18.71 -2.10
N MET A 53 -7.90 17.42 -1.82
CA MET A 53 -7.23 16.78 -0.68
C MET A 53 -5.79 16.48 -1.05
N ARG A 54 -4.87 16.60 -0.08
CA ARG A 54 -3.45 16.32 -0.32
C ARG A 54 -3.21 14.91 -0.85
N PHE A 55 -4.04 13.94 -0.46
CA PHE A 55 -4.01 12.59 -1.00
C PHE A 55 -4.30 12.56 -2.52
N ASP A 56 -5.35 13.25 -2.96
CA ASP A 56 -5.71 13.40 -4.38
C ASP A 56 -4.61 14.13 -5.15
N MET A 57 -4.07 15.22 -4.59
CA MET A 57 -2.98 15.98 -5.21
C MET A 57 -1.73 15.14 -5.44
N ILE A 58 -1.34 14.28 -4.48
CA ILE A 58 -0.20 13.37 -4.65
C ILE A 58 -0.49 12.33 -5.72
N CYS A 59 -1.72 11.80 -5.77
CA CYS A 59 -2.11 10.87 -6.82
C CYS A 59 -2.00 11.52 -8.21
N GLU A 60 -2.58 12.70 -8.37
CA GLU A 60 -2.53 13.48 -9.62
C GLU A 60 -1.10 13.78 -10.07
N ALA A 61 -0.25 14.26 -9.16
CA ALA A 61 1.15 14.58 -9.43
C ALA A 61 1.97 13.36 -9.88
N ASN A 62 1.56 12.15 -9.50
CA ASN A 62 2.22 10.90 -9.87
C ASN A 62 1.51 10.15 -11.01
N GLY A 63 0.49 10.75 -11.64
CA GLY A 63 -0.30 10.11 -12.69
C GLY A 63 -1.09 8.89 -12.22
N ILE A 64 -1.47 8.87 -10.94
CA ILE A 64 -2.21 7.80 -10.28
C ILE A 64 -3.69 8.11 -10.30
N GLU A 65 -4.48 7.20 -10.84
CA GLU A 65 -5.92 7.29 -10.78
C GLU A 65 -6.41 6.92 -9.36
N HIS A 66 -6.91 7.90 -8.61
CA HIS A 66 -7.56 7.64 -7.33
C HIS A 66 -9.05 7.32 -7.54
N ARG A 67 -9.47 6.13 -7.10
CA ARG A 67 -10.85 5.65 -7.16
C ARG A 67 -11.39 5.45 -5.75
N LEU A 68 -12.65 5.80 -5.56
CA LEU A 68 -13.38 5.50 -4.34
C LEU A 68 -14.30 4.29 -4.54
N THR A 69 -14.42 3.46 -3.51
CA THR A 69 -15.45 2.42 -3.49
C THR A 69 -16.83 3.05 -3.64
N LYS A 70 -17.71 2.38 -4.37
CA LYS A 70 -19.11 2.78 -4.42
C LYS A 70 -19.76 2.51 -3.06
N PRO A 71 -20.65 3.39 -2.57
CA PRO A 71 -21.45 3.12 -1.38
C PRO A 71 -22.19 1.79 -1.51
N ASN A 72 -22.28 1.01 -0.42
CA ASN A 72 -22.96 -0.30 -0.37
C ASN A 72 -22.33 -1.42 -1.23
N HIS A 73 -21.02 -1.35 -1.52
CA HIS A 73 -20.28 -2.41 -2.24
C HIS A 73 -19.16 -3.04 -1.40
N PRO A 74 -19.50 -3.77 -0.31
CA PRO A 74 -18.54 -4.25 0.69
C PRO A 74 -17.48 -5.20 0.13
N TRP A 75 -17.81 -5.97 -0.92
CA TRP A 75 -16.86 -6.92 -1.52
C TRP A 75 -15.64 -6.24 -2.15
N THR A 76 -15.76 -4.95 -2.52
CA THR A 76 -14.67 -4.18 -3.15
C THR A 76 -13.54 -3.91 -2.16
N ASN A 77 -13.89 -3.74 -0.87
CA ASN A 77 -12.94 -3.57 0.21
C ASN A 77 -12.56 -4.90 0.91
N GLY A 78 -13.25 -5.98 0.57
CA GLY A 78 -13.14 -7.27 1.26
C GLY A 78 -11.75 -7.88 1.26
N GLN A 79 -10.88 -7.56 0.29
CA GLN A 79 -9.49 -8.04 0.30
C GLN A 79 -8.66 -7.36 1.40
N VAL A 80 -8.77 -6.03 1.55
CA VAL A 80 -8.11 -5.26 2.60
C VAL A 80 -8.64 -5.68 3.96
N GLU A 81 -9.96 -5.75 4.11
CA GLU A 81 -10.60 -6.19 5.35
C GLU A 81 -10.18 -7.60 5.76
N ARG A 82 -10.11 -8.54 4.79
CA ARG A 82 -9.69 -9.92 5.06
C ARG A 82 -8.27 -9.99 5.60
N MET A 83 -7.33 -9.22 5.06
CA MET A 83 -5.98 -9.26 5.59
C MET A 83 -5.79 -8.40 6.85
N ASN A 84 -6.48 -7.27 7.00
CA ASN A 84 -6.56 -6.59 8.30
C ASN A 84 -7.04 -7.54 9.40
N ARG A 85 -8.04 -8.39 9.12
CA ARG A 85 -8.46 -9.46 10.02
C ARG A 85 -7.37 -10.51 10.25
N THR A 86 -6.69 -10.97 9.20
CA THR A 86 -5.60 -11.95 9.31
C THR A 86 -4.46 -11.44 10.20
N ILE A 87 -4.07 -10.17 10.05
CA ILE A 87 -3.04 -9.52 10.87
C ILE A 87 -3.51 -9.49 12.33
N LYS A 88 -4.75 -9.04 12.59
CA LYS A 88 -5.30 -8.99 13.95
C LYS A 88 -5.37 -10.36 14.61
N GLU A 89 -5.77 -11.39 13.86
CA GLU A 89 -5.82 -12.78 14.31
C GLU A 89 -4.44 -13.37 14.61
N ALA A 90 -3.40 -12.95 13.88
CA ALA A 90 -2.04 -13.40 14.11
C ALA A 90 -1.33 -12.64 15.25
N THR A 91 -1.80 -11.44 15.59
CA THR A 91 -1.14 -10.54 16.55
C THR A 91 -2.00 -10.26 17.78
N VAL A 92 -2.69 -9.12 17.82
CA VAL A 92 -3.37 -8.57 19.01
C VAL A 92 -4.49 -9.45 19.58
N LYS A 93 -5.02 -10.42 18.82
CA LYS A 93 -6.00 -11.38 19.35
C LYS A 93 -5.37 -12.57 20.08
N ARG A 94 -4.09 -12.85 19.84
CA ARG A 94 -3.38 -14.02 20.39
C ARG A 94 -2.34 -13.65 21.45
N PHE A 95 -1.81 -12.43 21.36
CA PHE A 95 -0.70 -11.98 22.18
C PHE A 95 -1.06 -10.66 22.88
N HIS A 96 -0.67 -10.56 24.15
CA HIS A 96 -0.62 -9.31 24.88
C HIS A 96 0.75 -8.66 24.64
N TYR A 97 0.80 -7.32 24.55
CA TYR A 97 2.04 -6.57 24.39
C TYR A 97 2.17 -5.55 25.51
N ASP A 98 3.36 -5.47 26.09
CA ASP A 98 3.64 -4.51 27.17
C ASP A 98 4.08 -3.15 26.60
N SER A 99 4.51 -3.13 25.33
CA SER A 99 4.90 -1.90 24.63
C SER A 99 4.52 -1.90 23.15
N HIS A 100 4.40 -0.70 22.58
CA HIS A 100 4.18 -0.50 21.14
C HIS A 100 5.36 -1.03 20.30
N GLU A 101 6.57 -1.06 20.86
CA GLU A 101 7.76 -1.58 20.18
C GLU A 101 7.68 -3.10 19.98
N GLN A 102 7.22 -3.84 21.00
CA GLN A 102 6.99 -5.28 20.87
C GLN A 102 5.97 -5.60 19.78
N LEU A 103 4.85 -4.86 19.75
CA LEU A 103 3.86 -4.99 18.68
C LEU A 103 4.45 -4.66 17.31
N ARG A 104 5.25 -3.59 17.21
CA ARG A 104 5.93 -3.20 15.96
C ARG A 104 6.88 -4.28 15.46
N SER A 105 7.67 -4.87 16.35
CA SER A 105 8.58 -5.97 16.01
C SER A 105 7.81 -7.18 15.49
N HIS A 106 6.80 -7.63 16.24
CA HIS A 106 6.02 -8.80 15.85
C HIS A 106 5.26 -8.58 14.52
N LEU A 107 4.76 -7.38 14.27
CA LEU A 107 4.15 -7.07 12.97
C LEU A 107 5.16 -7.05 11.82
N ASN A 108 6.40 -6.59 12.05
CA ASN A 108 7.46 -6.69 11.04
C ASN A 108 7.79 -8.16 10.74
N ASP A 109 7.90 -9.00 11.77
CA ASP A 109 8.14 -10.44 11.62
C ASP A 109 7.00 -11.12 10.86
N PHE A 110 5.75 -10.76 11.18
CA PHE A 110 4.58 -11.26 10.46
C PHE A 110 4.61 -10.87 8.98
N ILE A 111 4.92 -9.61 8.66
CA ILE A 111 5.01 -9.14 7.27
C ILE A 111 6.16 -9.83 6.53
N ALA A 112 7.32 -10.00 7.17
CA ALA A 112 8.45 -10.71 6.58
C ALA A 112 8.09 -12.18 6.29
N ALA A 113 7.53 -12.88 7.27
CA ALA A 113 7.05 -14.24 7.10
C ALA A 113 5.97 -14.34 6.00
N TYR A 114 5.06 -13.37 5.92
CA TYR A 114 4.03 -13.33 4.89
C TYR A 114 4.61 -13.14 3.49
N ASN A 115 5.48 -12.16 3.30
CA ASN A 115 6.02 -11.78 2.00
C ASN A 115 7.04 -12.79 1.46
N PHE A 116 7.84 -13.39 2.34
CA PHE A 116 8.98 -14.24 1.94
C PHE A 116 8.82 -15.71 2.30
N GLY A 117 8.06 -16.06 3.35
CA GLY A 117 7.89 -17.44 3.81
C GLY A 117 6.56 -18.09 3.41
N ARG A 118 5.48 -17.31 3.31
CA ARG A 118 4.12 -17.85 3.11
C ARG A 118 3.78 -18.03 1.64
N ARG A 119 3.69 -19.28 1.20
CA ARG A 119 3.17 -19.64 -0.13
C ARG A 119 1.64 -19.50 -0.16
N LEU A 120 1.12 -18.81 -1.17
CA LEU A 120 -0.31 -18.52 -1.30
C LEU A 120 -0.92 -19.31 -2.47
N LYS A 121 -2.02 -20.05 -2.20
CA LYS A 121 -2.77 -20.78 -3.25
C LYS A 121 -3.25 -19.85 -4.37
N ALA A 122 -3.70 -18.64 -4.03
CA ALA A 122 -4.13 -17.63 -5.00
C ALA A 122 -3.00 -17.18 -5.94
N LEU A 123 -1.73 -17.31 -5.52
CA LEU A 123 -0.54 -17.02 -6.32
C LEU A 123 0.08 -18.29 -6.91
N LYS A 124 -0.71 -19.36 -7.09
CA LYS A 124 -0.26 -20.66 -7.60
C LYS A 124 0.91 -21.26 -6.79
N GLY A 125 0.89 -21.05 -5.46
CA GLY A 125 1.92 -21.58 -4.57
C GLY A 125 3.18 -20.72 -4.46
N LEU A 126 3.21 -19.54 -5.07
CA LEU A 126 4.29 -18.57 -4.88
C LEU A 126 4.10 -17.77 -3.59
N THR A 127 5.21 -17.30 -3.03
CA THR A 127 5.17 -16.22 -2.03
C THR A 127 4.85 -14.89 -2.72
N PRO A 128 4.35 -13.88 -2.00
CA PRO A 128 4.16 -12.54 -2.56
C PRO A 128 5.42 -11.98 -3.24
N TYR A 129 6.60 -12.16 -2.63
CA TYR A 129 7.86 -11.71 -3.21
C TYR A 129 8.21 -12.46 -4.50
N GLU A 130 8.14 -13.80 -4.50
CA GLU A 130 8.38 -14.61 -5.70
C GLU A 130 7.43 -14.22 -6.84
N TYR A 131 6.17 -13.93 -6.51
CA TYR A 131 5.19 -13.46 -7.49
C TYR A 131 5.59 -12.11 -8.10
N ILE A 132 6.03 -11.14 -7.29
CA ILE A 132 6.51 -9.84 -7.79
C ILE A 132 7.70 -10.02 -8.73
N CYS A 133 8.70 -10.83 -8.34
CA CYS A 133 9.85 -11.13 -9.19
C CYS A 133 9.43 -11.78 -10.51
N ARG A 134 8.46 -12.71 -10.48
CA ARG A 134 7.93 -13.34 -11.69
C ARG A 134 7.25 -12.33 -12.63
N ILE A 135 6.47 -11.39 -12.08
CA ILE A 135 5.85 -10.33 -12.88
C ILE A 135 6.92 -9.44 -13.50
N TRP A 136 7.97 -9.09 -12.74
CA TRP A 136 9.10 -8.33 -13.29
C TRP A 136 9.79 -9.06 -14.45
N THR A 137 10.05 -10.36 -14.33
CA THR A 137 10.62 -11.15 -15.44
C THR A 137 9.72 -11.15 -16.68
N SER A 138 8.40 -11.09 -16.50
CA SER A 138 7.43 -11.16 -17.60
C SER A 138 7.11 -9.79 -18.21
N ASP A 139 7.16 -8.72 -17.41
CA ASP A 139 6.78 -7.35 -17.78
C ASP A 139 7.64 -6.33 -17.00
N PRO A 140 8.94 -6.20 -17.36
CA PRO A 140 9.89 -5.38 -16.62
C PRO A 140 9.61 -3.88 -16.74
N GLU A 141 8.94 -3.44 -17.81
CA GLU A 141 8.63 -2.01 -18.05
C GLU A 141 7.70 -1.40 -16.99
N ARG A 142 6.97 -2.24 -16.25
CA ARG A 142 6.13 -1.80 -15.13
C ARG A 142 6.92 -1.40 -13.89
N PHE A 143 8.19 -1.80 -13.84
CA PHE A 143 9.05 -1.63 -12.67
C PHE A 143 9.97 -0.42 -12.85
N ILE A 144 10.21 0.28 -11.76
CA ILE A 144 11.13 1.41 -11.68
C ILE A 144 12.53 0.88 -11.34
N ILE A 145 12.60 -0.17 -10.51
CA ILE A 145 13.84 -0.84 -10.08
C ILE A 145 13.66 -2.36 -10.16
N ASN A 146 14.77 -3.08 -10.34
CA ASN A 146 14.75 -4.53 -10.33
C ASN A 146 14.45 -5.05 -8.90
N PRO A 147 13.33 -5.75 -8.67
CA PRO A 147 12.93 -6.21 -7.34
C PRO A 147 13.79 -7.37 -6.82
N THR A 148 14.57 -8.06 -7.66
CA THR A 148 15.37 -9.24 -7.23
C THR A 148 16.48 -8.88 -6.24
N HIS A 149 16.83 -7.60 -6.14
CA HIS A 149 17.80 -7.08 -5.18
C HIS A 149 17.14 -6.61 -3.86
N GLN A 150 15.82 -6.73 -3.71
CA GLN A 150 15.15 -6.49 -2.43
C GLN A 150 15.38 -7.68 -1.49
N THR A 151 16.56 -7.75 -0.90
CA THR A 151 16.85 -8.64 0.23
C THR A 151 16.30 -8.02 1.53
N LEU A 152 15.94 -8.86 2.50
CA LEU A 152 15.65 -8.47 3.89
C LEU A 152 16.88 -7.79 4.51
N GLY A 153 17.05 -6.50 4.26
CA GLY A 153 18.17 -5.70 4.76
C GLY A 153 17.71 -4.29 5.13
N LEU A 154 18.34 -3.71 6.15
CA LEU A 154 18.06 -2.37 6.67
C LEU A 154 18.17 -1.32 5.55
N ASN A 155 17.03 -0.85 5.03
CA ASN A 155 16.98 0.27 4.10
C ASN A 155 17.33 1.57 4.85
N THR A 156 18.62 1.92 4.91
CA THR A 156 19.09 3.29 5.15
C THR A 156 19.28 3.97 3.80
N GLN A 157 18.27 4.69 3.31
CA GLN A 157 18.39 5.41 2.03
C GLN A 157 19.04 6.80 2.23
N LYS A 158 19.98 7.13 1.35
CA LYS A 158 20.42 8.49 1.00
C LYS A 158 19.87 8.81 -0.39
N ASP A 159 19.35 10.03 -0.56
CA ASP A 159 18.68 10.52 -1.75
C ASP A 159 19.64 10.85 -2.91
N SER A 160 19.23 10.59 -4.16
CA SER A 160 19.67 11.34 -5.35
C SER A 160 18.71 11.15 -6.54
N GLU A 161 18.62 12.18 -7.37
CA GLU A 161 17.53 12.61 -8.27
C GLU A 161 17.36 11.93 -9.65
N SER A 162 16.07 11.89 -10.07
CA SER A 162 15.44 12.25 -11.37
C SER A 162 15.76 11.58 -12.73
N GLY A 163 14.69 11.12 -13.40
CA GLY A 163 14.59 10.96 -14.87
C GLY A 163 13.26 10.32 -15.32
N VAL A 164 12.38 11.09 -16.00
CA VAL A 164 11.03 10.64 -16.43
C VAL A 164 11.00 10.23 -17.90
N VAL A 165 10.53 9.02 -18.19
CA VAL A 165 10.04 8.59 -19.52
C VAL A 165 8.68 7.91 -19.35
N ALA A 166 7.70 8.32 -20.17
CA ALA A 166 6.34 7.81 -20.19
C ALA A 166 6.16 6.79 -21.33
N LYS A 167 5.84 5.52 -21.03
CA LYS A 167 5.34 4.52 -21.99
C LYS A 167 4.37 3.53 -21.32
N LYS A 168 3.54 2.93 -22.17
CA LYS A 168 2.23 2.26 -21.97
C LYS A 168 2.14 1.33 -20.75
N THR A 169 1.09 1.52 -19.95
CA THR A 169 0.94 0.97 -18.60
C THR A 169 -0.08 -0.16 -18.54
N GLY A 170 0.35 -1.36 -18.18
CA GLY A 170 -0.55 -2.43 -17.78
C GLY A 170 -0.86 -2.39 -16.28
N ARG A 171 -2.08 -2.80 -15.89
CA ARG A 171 -2.59 -2.70 -14.49
C ARG A 171 -1.84 -3.65 -13.54
N ILE A 172 -1.08 -3.13 -12.56
CA ILE A 172 -0.75 -3.87 -11.33
C ILE A 172 -1.75 -3.40 -10.27
N LYS A 173 -2.65 -4.30 -9.83
CA LYS A 173 -3.47 -4.04 -8.64
C LYS A 173 -2.59 -4.33 -7.43
N LEU A 174 -2.26 -3.28 -6.70
CA LEU A 174 -1.57 -3.42 -5.44
C LEU A 174 -2.54 -3.41 -4.28
N LEU A 175 -2.50 -4.48 -3.50
CA LEU A 175 -3.20 -4.56 -2.22
C LEU A 175 -2.23 -4.08 -1.15
N LEU A 176 -2.39 -2.84 -0.70
CA LEU A 176 -1.64 -2.34 0.45
C LEU A 176 -2.59 -1.80 1.52
N PHE A 177 -2.51 -2.47 2.67
CA PHE A 177 -2.93 -2.10 4.02
C PHE A 177 -2.72 -0.61 4.25
N PHE A 178 -3.70 0.19 4.68
CA PHE A 178 -4.55 0.04 5.86
C PHE A 178 -5.97 0.57 5.63
#